data_AF-A0A0G1JVW5-F1
#
_entry.id   AF-A0A0G1JVW5-F1
#
_cell.length_a   1.000
_cell.length_b   1.000
_cell.length_c   1.000
_cell.angle_alpha   90.00
_cell.angle_beta   90.00
_cell.angle_gamma   90.00
#
_symmetry.space_group_name_H-M   'P 1'
#
loop_
_entity.id
_entity.type
_entity.pdbx_description
1 polymer ?
#
loop_
_entity_poly.entity_id
_entity_poly.type
_entity_poly.pdbx_seq_one_letter_code
_entity_poly.pdbx_strand_id
1 'polypeptide(L)'
;MKQPRHIWDIPIIVSKDMTRHGFAAPFVLIGVFVLLLALGGAYYLGKTQRPVVLNTPQVTDAPVIASLAPSTDQATNWKTYKLQPDSSLEYKEYSIAVPSSWKPIEHSSNFQGTETFWDSYEPTTYKLIIQQEKNLNKQTSQPFKTLKELTGFPYDVMTKIVDGQQSARVLPRAGSESIFKVLFFSKDAKLIFSIELDTPRDGSKFKEGEVLFDQILSTFKFTQ
;
A
#
# COMPACT_ATOMS: atom_id res chain seq x y z
N MET A 1 14.28 -48.14 50.70
CA MET A 1 15.73 -48.12 50.36
C MET A 1 16.01 -46.70 49.84
N LYS A 2 16.60 -45.72 50.56
CA LYS A 2 17.98 -45.58 51.09
C LYS A 2 18.99 -46.25 50.13
N GLN A 3 19.91 -45.54 49.45
CA GLN A 3 20.86 -44.52 49.94
C GLN A 3 21.37 -43.54 48.84
N PRO A 4 22.10 -42.47 49.24
CA PRO A 4 22.45 -41.27 48.46
C PRO A 4 23.94 -41.19 48.01
N ARG A 5 24.31 -40.13 47.26
CA ARG A 5 25.60 -39.39 47.20
C ARG A 5 25.70 -38.67 45.82
N HIS A 6 26.41 -37.55 45.58
CA HIS A 6 27.58 -36.96 46.23
C HIS A 6 27.66 -35.46 45.88
N ILE A 7 28.12 -34.67 46.85
CA ILE A 7 28.50 -33.25 46.77
C ILE A 7 29.87 -33.13 46.10
N TRP A 8 30.09 -32.06 45.31
CA TRP A 8 31.41 -31.48 45.08
C TRP A 8 31.35 -29.95 45.16
N ASP A 9 32.04 -29.41 46.17
CA ASP A 9 32.35 -28.00 46.35
C ASP A 9 33.44 -27.56 45.36
N ILE A 10 33.28 -26.38 44.76
CA ILE A 10 34.32 -25.73 43.95
C ILE A 10 34.79 -24.48 44.71
N PRO A 11 36.09 -24.36 45.05
CA PRO A 11 36.61 -23.18 45.73
C PRO A 11 36.76 -21.98 44.78
N ILE A 12 36.35 -20.81 45.27
CA ILE A 12 36.52 -19.50 44.63
C ILE A 12 37.93 -19.00 44.93
N ILE A 13 38.75 -18.82 43.89
CA ILE A 13 40.05 -18.14 43.98
C ILE A 13 39.84 -16.66 43.63
N VAL A 14 40.00 -15.80 44.64
CA VAL A 14 40.10 -14.34 44.48
C VAL A 14 41.56 -14.00 44.17
N SER A 15 41.81 -13.46 42.98
CA SER A 15 43.10 -12.82 42.66
C SER A 15 42.95 -11.30 42.70
N LYS A 16 43.98 -10.68 43.27
CA LYS A 16 44.08 -9.31 43.75
C LYS A 16 45.01 -8.51 42.82
N ASP A 17 44.56 -7.30 42.49
CA ASP A 17 45.28 -6.11 41.98
C ASP A 17 46.35 -6.25 40.90
N MET A 18 46.16 -5.50 39.80
CA MET A 18 47.27 -4.84 39.08
C MET A 18 46.83 -3.49 38.49
N THR A 19 47.17 -2.45 39.25
CA THR A 19 47.73 -1.15 38.83
C THR A 19 47.26 -0.49 37.53
N ARG A 20 46.51 0.60 37.74
CA ARG A 20 46.23 1.73 36.84
C ARG A 20 47.49 2.25 36.14
N HIS A 21 47.52 2.18 34.82
CA HIS A 21 48.00 3.27 33.96
C HIS A 21 47.35 3.13 32.56
N GLY A 22 46.71 4.21 32.07
CA GLY A 22 46.54 4.41 30.62
C GLY A 22 45.21 4.07 29.94
N PHE A 23 44.05 4.16 30.59
CA PHE A 23 42.76 3.91 29.90
C PHE A 23 41.95 5.15 29.50
N ALA A 24 42.44 6.38 29.71
CA ALA A 24 41.64 7.58 29.39
C ALA A 24 41.72 8.02 27.92
N ALA A 25 42.79 7.69 27.20
CA ALA A 25 43.02 8.18 25.83
C ALA A 25 41.96 7.75 24.79
N PRO A 26 41.47 6.48 24.74
CA PRO A 26 40.49 6.10 23.72
C PRO A 26 39.11 6.73 23.96
N PHE A 27 38.70 6.93 25.21
CA PHE A 27 37.39 7.51 25.53
C PHE A 27 37.31 9.00 25.19
N VAL A 28 38.41 9.75 25.35
CA VAL A 28 38.46 11.16 24.95
C VAL A 28 38.35 11.30 23.43
N LEU A 29 39.02 10.45 22.65
CA LEU A 29 38.92 10.47 21.19
C LEU A 29 37.51 10.14 20.68
N ILE A 30 36.85 9.14 21.28
CA ILE A 30 35.46 8.80 20.94
C ILE A 30 34.52 9.97 21.30
N GLY A 31 34.72 10.59 22.46
CA GLY A 31 33.93 11.76 22.88
C GLY A 31 34.04 12.94 21.92
N VAL A 32 35.25 13.25 21.45
CA VAL A 32 35.48 14.33 20.46
C VAL A 32 34.85 13.97 19.11
N PHE A 33 34.93 12.71 18.67
CA PHE A 33 34.35 12.29 17.40
C PHE A 33 32.81 12.36 17.39
N VAL A 34 32.16 11.95 18.49
CA VAL A 34 30.70 12.09 18.67
C VAL A 34 30.28 13.56 18.70
N LEU A 35 31.06 14.43 19.35
CA LEU A 35 30.77 15.86 19.41
C LEU A 35 30.88 16.52 18.02
N LEU A 36 31.88 16.14 17.22
CA LEU A 36 32.04 16.64 15.85
C LEU A 36 30.93 16.15 14.92
N LEU A 37 30.47 14.90 15.07
CA LEU A 37 29.31 14.39 14.31
C LEU A 37 28.02 15.10 14.70
N ALA A 38 27.80 15.40 15.98
CA ALA A 38 26.64 16.15 16.45
C ALA A 38 26.63 17.60 15.93
N LEU A 39 27.78 18.29 15.98
CA LEU A 39 27.92 19.65 15.45
C LEU A 39 27.77 19.70 13.91
N GLY A 40 28.36 18.73 13.20
CA GLY A 40 28.22 18.60 11.75
C GLY A 40 26.78 18.32 11.32
N GLY A 41 26.09 17.43 12.04
CA GLY A 41 24.68 17.12 11.80
C GLY A 41 23.76 18.32 12.03
N ALA A 42 23.95 19.07 13.14
CA ALA A 42 23.18 20.26 13.43
C ALA A 42 23.39 21.38 12.40
N TYR A 43 24.63 21.59 11.94
CA TYR A 43 24.94 22.57 10.90
C TYR A 43 24.31 22.20 9.54
N TYR A 44 24.29 20.92 9.18
CA TYR A 44 23.70 20.46 7.93
C TYR A 44 22.16 20.55 7.94
N LEU A 45 21.50 20.23 9.07
CA LEU A 45 20.05 20.38 9.22
C LEU A 45 19.59 21.85 9.31
N GLY A 46 20.44 22.75 9.83
CA GLY A 46 20.12 24.19 9.91
C GLY A 46 20.09 24.90 8.56
N LYS A 47 20.82 24.42 7.55
CA LYS A 47 20.85 25.03 6.21
C LYS A 47 19.73 24.57 5.28
N THR A 48 18.94 23.56 5.64
CA THR A 48 17.87 23.02 4.80
C THR A 48 16.49 23.63 5.04
N GLN A 49 16.34 24.54 6.00
CA GLN A 49 15.10 25.29 6.18
C GLN A 49 15.13 26.56 5.31
N ARG A 50 14.75 26.41 4.04
CA ARG A 50 14.28 27.56 3.24
C ARG A 50 13.01 28.10 3.93
N PRO A 51 12.85 29.42 4.08
CA PRO A 51 11.60 29.97 4.58
C PRO A 51 10.47 29.55 3.65
N VAL A 52 9.51 28.78 4.18
CA VAL A 52 8.23 28.56 3.53
C VAL A 52 7.55 29.92 3.50
N VAL A 53 7.61 30.58 2.36
CA VAL A 53 6.74 31.73 2.07
C VAL A 53 5.32 31.18 2.09
N LEU A 54 4.59 31.51 3.15
CA LEU A 54 3.17 31.25 3.27
C LEU A 54 2.44 32.17 2.28
N ASN A 55 2.49 31.84 0.99
CA ASN A 55 1.56 32.42 0.03
C ASN A 55 0.18 31.86 0.36
N THR A 56 -0.62 32.66 1.06
CA THR A 56 -2.06 32.51 1.13
C THR A 56 -2.59 32.45 -0.31
N PRO A 57 -3.16 31.34 -0.79
CA PRO A 57 -3.85 31.36 -2.06
C PRO A 57 -5.05 32.29 -1.93
N GLN A 58 -5.07 33.36 -2.72
CA GLN A 58 -6.32 34.05 -3.04
C GLN A 58 -7.32 32.99 -3.50
N VAL A 59 -8.50 33.01 -2.90
CA VAL A 59 -9.70 32.34 -3.38
C VAL A 59 -9.96 32.89 -4.78
N THR A 60 -9.40 32.20 -5.77
CA THR A 60 -9.75 32.34 -7.17
C THR A 60 -10.73 31.21 -7.41
N ASP A 61 -11.95 31.58 -7.79
CA ASP A 61 -13.04 30.65 -8.06
C ASP A 61 -12.53 29.39 -8.77
N ALA A 62 -12.68 28.26 -8.09
CA ALA A 62 -12.30 26.97 -8.65
C ALA A 62 -13.06 26.81 -9.98
N PRO A 63 -12.39 26.48 -11.10
CA PRO A 63 -13.12 25.94 -12.23
C PRO A 63 -13.83 24.70 -11.70
N VAL A 64 -15.16 24.70 -11.83
CA VAL A 64 -16.01 23.53 -11.65
C VAL A 64 -15.25 22.37 -12.29
N ILE A 65 -14.77 21.42 -11.48
CA ILE A 65 -14.22 20.17 -11.98
C ILE A 65 -15.41 19.55 -12.69
N ALA A 66 -15.45 19.74 -14.01
CA ALA A 66 -16.30 18.96 -14.87
C ALA A 66 -15.97 17.52 -14.50
N SER A 67 -16.95 16.84 -13.91
CA SER A 67 -17.00 15.39 -13.86
C SER A 67 -16.48 14.93 -15.21
N LEU A 68 -15.35 14.21 -15.23
CA LEU A 68 -14.91 13.44 -16.38
C LEU A 68 -15.97 12.36 -16.58
N ALA A 69 -17.15 12.76 -17.03
CA ALA A 69 -18.06 11.89 -17.74
C ALA A 69 -17.22 11.35 -18.90
N PRO A 70 -17.11 10.02 -19.07
CA PRO A 70 -16.30 9.45 -20.12
C PRO A 70 -16.72 10.09 -21.44
N SER A 71 -15.73 10.64 -22.18
CA SER A 71 -15.96 11.14 -23.53
C SER A 71 -16.67 10.03 -24.31
N THR A 72 -17.86 10.34 -24.79
CA THR A 72 -18.83 9.36 -25.29
C THR A 72 -18.34 8.61 -26.54
N ASP A 73 -17.22 9.04 -27.13
CA ASP A 73 -16.65 8.48 -28.36
C ASP A 73 -15.62 7.35 -28.17
N GLN A 74 -15.16 7.03 -26.95
CA GLN A 74 -14.30 5.84 -26.70
C GLN A 74 -15.04 4.66 -26.04
N ALA A 75 -16.33 4.82 -25.76
CA ALA A 75 -17.14 3.83 -25.04
C ALA A 75 -17.72 2.70 -25.94
N THR A 76 -17.57 2.78 -27.26
CA THR A 76 -18.24 1.86 -28.21
C THR A 76 -17.75 0.41 -28.15
N ASN A 77 -16.59 0.15 -27.52
CA ASN A 77 -15.96 -1.17 -27.44
C ASN A 77 -15.70 -1.64 -25.99
N TRP A 78 -16.61 -1.36 -25.06
CA TRP A 78 -16.51 -1.83 -23.68
C TRP A 78 -17.60 -2.85 -23.36
N LYS A 79 -17.23 -3.89 -22.60
CA LYS A 79 -18.16 -4.91 -22.12
C LYS A 79 -18.30 -4.78 -20.60
N THR A 80 -19.55 -4.69 -20.15
CA THR A 80 -19.89 -4.64 -18.73
C THR A 80 -20.09 -6.05 -18.19
N TYR A 81 -19.47 -6.33 -17.06
CA TYR A 81 -19.62 -7.56 -16.29
C TYR A 81 -20.36 -7.23 -15.01
N LYS A 82 -21.45 -7.98 -14.74
CA LYS A 82 -22.11 -7.99 -13.44
C LYS A 82 -21.56 -9.17 -12.67
N LEU A 83 -20.86 -8.88 -11.58
CA LEU A 83 -20.13 -9.85 -10.79
C LEU A 83 -20.90 -10.05 -9.51
N GLN A 84 -21.38 -11.29 -9.35
CA GLN A 84 -22.13 -11.75 -8.20
C GLN A 84 -21.28 -12.84 -7.53
N PRO A 85 -20.44 -12.46 -6.56
CA PRO A 85 -19.67 -13.44 -5.81
C PRO A 85 -20.61 -14.36 -5.03
N ASP A 86 -20.09 -15.49 -4.53
CA ASP A 86 -20.91 -16.48 -3.80
C ASP A 86 -21.71 -15.81 -2.66
N SER A 87 -23.04 -15.89 -2.77
CA SER A 87 -24.01 -15.31 -1.81
C SER A 87 -23.82 -15.80 -0.38
N SER A 88 -23.20 -16.97 -0.17
CA SER A 88 -22.90 -17.52 1.16
C SER A 88 -21.74 -16.82 1.87
N LEU A 89 -20.91 -16.04 1.14
CA LEU A 89 -19.71 -15.40 1.66
C LEU A 89 -19.89 -13.93 2.06
N GLU A 90 -21.12 -13.40 1.99
CA GLU A 90 -21.45 -12.01 2.32
C GLU A 90 -20.66 -10.96 1.49
N TYR A 91 -20.17 -11.35 0.32
CA TYR A 91 -19.51 -10.44 -0.61
C TYR A 91 -20.53 -9.55 -1.33
N LYS A 92 -20.06 -8.39 -1.81
CA LYS A 92 -20.92 -7.41 -2.47
C LYS A 92 -20.97 -7.67 -3.96
N GLU A 93 -22.16 -7.53 -4.51
CA GLU A 93 -22.37 -7.48 -5.96
C GLU A 93 -21.90 -6.14 -6.51
N TYR A 94 -21.26 -6.20 -7.67
CA TYR A 94 -20.78 -5.01 -8.36
C TYR A 94 -20.80 -5.23 -9.87
N SER A 95 -20.72 -4.14 -10.61
CA SER A 95 -20.47 -4.15 -12.03
C SER A 95 -19.23 -3.36 -12.37
N ILE A 96 -18.53 -3.80 -13.41
CA ILE A 96 -17.39 -3.09 -13.98
C ILE A 96 -17.40 -3.27 -15.49
N ALA A 97 -16.97 -2.25 -16.23
CA ALA A 97 -16.73 -2.37 -17.65
C ALA A 97 -15.23 -2.44 -17.92
N VAL A 98 -14.86 -3.30 -18.87
CA VAL A 98 -13.50 -3.46 -19.40
C VAL A 98 -13.56 -3.45 -20.93
N PRO A 99 -12.44 -3.24 -21.64
CA PRO A 99 -12.45 -3.32 -23.11
C PRO A 99 -12.98 -4.67 -23.60
N SER A 100 -13.78 -4.68 -24.65
CA SER A 100 -14.53 -5.87 -25.11
C SER A 100 -13.65 -7.03 -25.58
N SER A 101 -12.37 -6.77 -25.92
CA SER A 101 -11.41 -7.83 -26.23
C SER A 101 -10.98 -8.63 -25.01
N TRP A 102 -11.21 -8.08 -23.80
CA TRP A 102 -10.75 -8.69 -22.56
C TRP A 102 -11.63 -9.86 -22.17
N LYS A 103 -11.01 -10.87 -21.56
CA LYS A 103 -11.69 -12.08 -21.13
C LYS A 103 -11.54 -12.27 -19.62
N PRO A 104 -12.64 -12.61 -18.91
CA PRO A 104 -12.54 -13.06 -17.54
C PRO A 104 -11.81 -14.41 -17.51
N ILE A 105 -11.12 -14.67 -16.41
CA ILE A 105 -10.46 -15.94 -16.15
C ILE A 105 -11.23 -16.63 -15.06
N GLU A 106 -11.63 -17.87 -15.32
CA GLU A 106 -12.19 -18.73 -14.31
C GLU A 106 -11.10 -19.09 -13.32
N HIS A 107 -11.33 -18.73 -12.05
CA HIS A 107 -10.49 -19.18 -10.96
C HIS A 107 -11.00 -20.50 -10.40
N SER A 108 -10.12 -21.25 -9.73
CA SER A 108 -10.56 -22.37 -8.91
C SER A 108 -11.43 -21.88 -7.75
N SER A 109 -12.25 -22.77 -7.18
CA SER A 109 -13.19 -22.48 -6.10
C SER A 109 -12.58 -21.87 -4.83
N ASN A 110 -11.25 -21.80 -4.71
CA ASN A 110 -10.54 -21.20 -3.59
C ASN A 110 -10.42 -19.66 -3.69
N PHE A 111 -10.79 -19.05 -4.82
CA PHE A 111 -10.64 -17.61 -5.09
C PHE A 111 -11.98 -16.87 -5.18
N GLN A 112 -12.94 -17.22 -4.32
CA GLN A 112 -14.34 -16.75 -4.42
C GLN A 112 -14.56 -15.24 -4.25
N GLY A 113 -13.52 -14.48 -3.88
CA GLY A 113 -13.54 -13.02 -3.83
C GLY A 113 -12.64 -12.36 -4.86
N THR A 114 -12.07 -13.10 -5.82
CA THR A 114 -11.13 -12.58 -6.83
C THR A 114 -11.69 -12.75 -8.23
N GLU A 115 -11.69 -11.66 -8.99
CA GLU A 115 -12.01 -11.65 -10.41
C GLU A 115 -10.80 -11.17 -11.20
N THR A 116 -10.46 -11.86 -12.28
CA THR A 116 -9.30 -11.47 -13.12
C THR A 116 -9.70 -11.38 -14.57
N PHE A 117 -9.20 -10.35 -15.25
CA PHE A 117 -9.41 -10.11 -16.69
C PHE A 117 -8.07 -9.95 -17.39
N TRP A 118 -7.95 -10.54 -18.59
CA TRP A 118 -6.79 -10.40 -19.49
C TRP A 118 -7.19 -9.77 -20.81
N ASP A 119 -6.29 -8.96 -21.38
CA ASP A 119 -6.48 -8.33 -22.69
C ASP A 119 -6.29 -9.28 -23.88
N SER A 120 -5.42 -10.28 -23.75
CA SER A 120 -5.17 -11.33 -24.74
C SER A 120 -4.68 -12.63 -24.11
N TYR A 121 -4.86 -13.74 -24.84
CA TYR A 121 -4.19 -15.00 -24.52
C TYR A 121 -2.74 -14.94 -25.04
N GLU A 122 -1.82 -14.66 -24.12
CA GLU A 122 -0.35 -14.69 -24.20
C GLU A 122 0.38 -14.12 -25.45
N PRO A 123 1.36 -13.21 -25.26
CA PRO A 123 1.68 -12.54 -24.02
C PRO A 123 0.56 -11.56 -23.65
N THR A 124 0.12 -11.62 -22.40
CA THR A 124 -0.86 -10.69 -21.84
C THR A 124 -0.16 -9.34 -21.63
N THR A 125 -0.69 -8.26 -22.20
CA THR A 125 -0.14 -6.91 -21.97
C THR A 125 -0.70 -6.35 -20.67
N TYR A 126 -1.98 -6.58 -20.41
CA TYR A 126 -2.69 -6.03 -19.27
C TYR A 126 -3.44 -7.11 -18.51
N LYS A 127 -3.32 -7.07 -17.18
CA LYS A 127 -4.06 -7.96 -16.28
C LYS A 127 -4.73 -7.11 -15.21
N LEU A 128 -6.06 -7.13 -15.18
CA LEU A 128 -6.85 -6.51 -14.12
C LEU A 128 -7.24 -7.57 -13.10
N ILE A 129 -7.05 -7.27 -11.83
CA ILE A 129 -7.43 -8.11 -10.70
C ILE A 129 -8.34 -7.27 -9.80
N ILE A 130 -9.49 -7.83 -9.44
CA ILE A 130 -10.43 -7.24 -8.48
C ILE A 130 -10.58 -8.22 -7.33
N GLN A 131 -10.32 -7.76 -6.13
CA GLN A 131 -10.36 -8.57 -4.92
C GLN A 131 -11.30 -7.96 -3.89
N GLN A 132 -12.08 -8.81 -3.25
CA GLN A 132 -12.88 -8.53 -2.07
C GLN A 132 -12.37 -9.35 -0.89
N GLU A 133 -12.14 -8.67 0.23
CA GLU A 133 -11.77 -9.30 1.48
C GLU A 133 -12.60 -8.74 2.63
N LYS A 134 -12.80 -9.53 3.70
CA LYS A 134 -13.45 -9.02 4.91
C LYS A 134 -12.60 -7.91 5.52
N ASN A 135 -13.24 -6.82 5.96
CA ASN A 135 -12.58 -5.74 6.67
C ASN A 135 -12.20 -6.20 8.09
N LEU A 136 -11.05 -6.85 8.20
CA LEU A 136 -10.51 -7.37 9.45
C LEU A 136 -9.00 -7.11 9.53
N ASN A 137 -8.60 -6.28 10.50
CA ASN A 137 -7.21 -6.10 10.84
C ASN A 137 -6.74 -7.32 11.65
N LYS A 138 -5.85 -8.12 11.08
CA LYS A 138 -5.32 -9.35 11.71
C LYS A 138 -4.52 -9.11 12.99
N GLN A 139 -4.05 -7.88 13.22
CA GLN A 139 -3.27 -7.54 14.42
C GLN A 139 -4.18 -7.15 15.59
N THR A 140 -5.26 -6.43 15.32
CA THR A 140 -6.18 -5.92 16.35
C THR A 140 -7.45 -6.76 16.49
N SER A 141 -7.72 -7.65 15.54
CA SER A 141 -8.98 -8.40 15.40
C SER A 141 -10.21 -7.50 15.26
N GLN A 142 -10.01 -6.23 14.87
CA GLN A 142 -11.06 -5.23 14.65
C GLN A 142 -11.08 -4.80 13.18
N PRO A 143 -12.19 -4.29 12.65
CA PRO A 143 -12.20 -3.70 11.31
C PRO A 143 -11.32 -2.45 11.23
N PHE A 144 -10.69 -2.23 10.08
CA PHE A 144 -10.04 -0.95 9.78
C PHE A 144 -11.09 0.15 9.69
N LYS A 145 -10.82 1.29 10.32
CA LYS A 145 -11.75 2.45 10.35
C LYS A 145 -11.45 3.48 9.28
N THR A 146 -10.21 3.53 8.79
CA THR A 146 -9.76 4.55 7.84
C THR A 146 -8.87 3.95 6.77
N LEU A 147 -8.80 4.60 5.61
CA LEU A 147 -7.87 4.22 4.54
C LEU A 147 -6.40 4.32 4.97
N LYS A 148 -6.08 5.27 5.86
CA LYS A 148 -4.75 5.41 6.44
C LYS A 148 -4.38 4.19 7.28
N GLU A 149 -5.31 3.72 8.11
CA GLU A 149 -5.11 2.50 8.91
C GLU A 149 -4.95 1.26 8.02
N LEU A 150 -5.80 1.14 7.00
CA LEU A 150 -5.77 0.03 6.04
C LEU A 150 -4.43 -0.03 5.28
N THR A 151 -3.95 1.11 4.81
CA THR A 151 -2.71 1.17 4.02
C THR A 151 -1.45 1.15 4.87
N GLY A 152 -1.54 1.55 6.14
CA GLY A 152 -0.40 1.64 7.06
C GLY A 152 0.59 2.75 6.71
N PHE A 153 0.26 3.65 5.77
CA PHE A 153 1.16 4.74 5.42
C PHE A 153 1.16 5.83 6.49
N PRO A 154 2.34 6.37 6.85
CA PRO A 154 2.43 7.44 7.87
C PRO A 154 1.88 8.78 7.37
N TYR A 155 1.73 8.94 6.05
CA TYR A 155 1.24 10.13 5.36
C TYR A 155 -0.13 9.89 4.72
N ASP A 156 -0.77 10.98 4.27
CA ASP A 156 -2.06 10.89 3.59
C ASP A 156 -1.87 10.31 2.18
N VAL A 157 -2.67 9.30 1.88
CA VAL A 157 -2.71 8.66 0.58
C VAL A 157 -3.41 9.54 -0.43
N MET A 158 -2.94 9.53 -1.68
CA MET A 158 -3.70 10.15 -2.77
C MET A 158 -5.06 9.47 -2.87
N THR A 159 -6.12 10.26 -2.88
CA THR A 159 -7.48 9.74 -2.95
C THR A 159 -8.07 9.87 -4.34
N LYS A 160 -8.83 8.85 -4.74
CA LYS A 160 -9.73 8.88 -5.91
C LYS A 160 -11.15 8.58 -5.42
N ILE A 161 -12.14 8.90 -6.24
CA ILE A 161 -13.54 8.54 -5.97
C ILE A 161 -13.91 7.36 -6.86
N VAL A 162 -14.33 6.25 -6.26
CA VAL A 162 -14.81 5.04 -6.96
C VAL A 162 -16.22 4.74 -6.48
N ASP A 163 -17.20 4.86 -7.38
CA ASP A 163 -18.63 4.82 -7.05
C ASP A 163 -19.04 5.65 -5.81
N GLY A 164 -18.51 6.87 -5.69
CA GLY A 164 -18.79 7.75 -4.56
C GLY A 164 -18.07 7.39 -3.26
N GLN A 165 -17.29 6.31 -3.22
CA GLN A 165 -16.40 5.98 -2.10
C GLN A 165 -15.03 6.61 -2.29
N GLN A 166 -14.45 7.13 -1.21
CA GLN A 166 -13.04 7.49 -1.21
C GLN A 166 -12.19 6.21 -1.32
N SER A 167 -11.21 6.22 -2.21
CA SER A 167 -10.24 5.16 -2.37
C SER A 167 -8.83 5.68 -2.16
N ALA A 168 -7.96 4.84 -1.61
CA ALA A 168 -6.54 5.09 -1.48
C ALA A 168 -5.83 4.58 -2.73
N ARG A 169 -5.20 5.46 -3.48
CA ARG A 169 -4.25 5.07 -4.53
C ARG A 169 -2.94 4.67 -3.86
N VAL A 170 -2.57 3.41 -4.02
CA VAL A 170 -1.30 2.88 -3.51
C VAL A 170 -0.23 3.29 -4.50
N LEU A 171 0.74 4.09 -4.05
CA LEU A 171 1.88 4.45 -4.88
C LEU A 171 2.72 3.19 -5.17
N PRO A 172 3.21 3.04 -6.41
CA PRO A 172 4.08 1.92 -6.74
C PRO A 172 5.33 1.97 -5.87
N ARG A 173 5.74 0.80 -5.37
CA ARG A 173 7.06 0.63 -4.75
C ARG A 173 8.12 0.52 -5.84
N ALA A 174 9.38 0.74 -5.48
CA ALA A 174 10.49 0.51 -6.41
C ALA A 174 10.42 -0.93 -6.95
N GLY A 175 10.42 -1.09 -8.27
CA GLY A 175 10.24 -2.38 -8.96
C GLY A 175 8.78 -2.84 -9.13
N SER A 176 7.80 -2.00 -8.79
CA SER A 176 6.36 -2.23 -9.00
C SER A 176 5.70 -1.05 -9.70
N GLU A 177 6.49 -0.25 -10.43
CA GLU A 177 6.02 0.90 -11.20
C GLU A 177 4.99 0.49 -12.27
N SER A 178 5.00 -0.77 -12.69
CA SER A 178 4.06 -1.33 -13.66
C SER A 178 2.73 -1.78 -13.04
N ILE A 179 2.43 -1.43 -11.78
CA ILE A 179 1.22 -1.88 -11.08
C ILE A 179 0.45 -0.65 -10.57
N PHE A 180 -0.78 -0.50 -11.07
CA PHE A 180 -1.71 0.50 -10.56
C PHE A 180 -2.68 -0.15 -9.59
N LYS A 181 -2.85 0.42 -8.39
CA LYS A 181 -3.70 -0.17 -7.36
C LYS A 181 -4.50 0.87 -6.60
N VAL A 182 -5.78 0.59 -6.38
CA VAL A 182 -6.63 1.31 -5.43
C VAL A 182 -7.21 0.37 -4.38
N LEU A 183 -7.32 0.89 -3.16
CA LEU A 183 -7.95 0.23 -2.02
C LEU A 183 -9.12 1.07 -1.53
N PHE A 184 -10.28 0.48 -1.27
CA PHE A 184 -11.42 1.19 -0.70
C PHE A 184 -12.34 0.27 0.07
N PHE A 185 -13.20 0.84 0.90
CA PHE A 185 -14.20 0.09 1.64
C PHE A 185 -15.48 -0.09 0.83
N SER A 186 -16.21 -1.18 1.08
CA SER A 186 -17.63 -1.24 0.70
C SER A 186 -18.43 -0.12 1.38
N LYS A 187 -19.62 0.19 0.85
CA LYS A 187 -20.49 1.26 1.41
C LYS A 187 -20.86 1.04 2.89
N ASP A 188 -20.91 -0.21 3.35
CA ASP A 188 -21.16 -0.59 4.74
C ASP A 188 -19.86 -0.84 5.56
N ALA A 189 -18.70 -0.59 4.95
CA ALA A 189 -17.36 -0.82 5.49
C ALA A 189 -17.08 -2.25 5.98
N LYS A 190 -17.89 -3.24 5.59
CA LYS A 190 -17.68 -4.65 5.96
C LYS A 190 -16.60 -5.34 5.13
N LEU A 191 -16.36 -4.84 3.91
CA LEU A 191 -15.40 -5.39 2.98
C LEU A 191 -14.37 -4.34 2.57
N ILE A 192 -13.21 -4.83 2.16
CA ILE A 192 -12.16 -4.09 1.49
C ILE A 192 -12.13 -4.56 0.04
N PHE A 193 -12.15 -3.60 -0.87
CA PHE A 193 -11.93 -3.80 -2.30
C PHE A 193 -10.50 -3.42 -2.65
N SER A 194 -9.86 -4.26 -3.45
CA SER A 194 -8.59 -4.00 -4.11
C SER A 194 -8.78 -4.16 -5.61
N ILE A 195 -8.57 -3.08 -6.37
CA ILE A 195 -8.56 -3.14 -7.84
C ILE A 195 -7.14 -2.84 -8.28
N GLU A 196 -6.57 -3.73 -9.07
CA GLU A 196 -5.17 -3.70 -9.50
C GLU A 196 -5.06 -3.94 -11.00
N LEU A 197 -4.26 -3.12 -11.69
CA LEU A 197 -3.91 -3.30 -13.10
C LEU A 197 -2.41 -3.46 -13.24
N ASP A 198 -1.99 -4.62 -13.71
CA ASP A 198 -0.62 -4.90 -14.13
C ASP A 198 -0.41 -4.44 -15.58
N THR A 199 0.72 -3.80 -15.83
CA THR A 199 1.25 -3.46 -17.16
C THR A 199 2.61 -4.14 -17.38
N PRO A 200 3.17 -4.12 -18.60
CA PRO A 200 4.53 -4.59 -18.85
C PRO A 200 5.55 -3.83 -17.97
N ARG A 201 6.53 -4.59 -17.45
CA ARG A 201 7.54 -4.10 -16.50
C ARG A 201 8.60 -3.19 -17.13
N ASP A 202 8.72 -3.22 -18.46
CA ASP A 202 9.61 -2.35 -19.21
C ASP A 202 9.13 -0.88 -19.23
N GLY A 203 7.95 -0.60 -18.68
CA GLY A 203 7.36 0.74 -18.61
C GLY A 203 6.78 1.23 -19.94
N SER A 204 6.84 0.43 -21.00
CA SER A 204 6.39 0.80 -22.36
C SER A 204 4.92 1.23 -22.40
N LYS A 205 4.11 0.71 -21.48
CA LYS A 205 2.68 0.99 -21.36
C LYS A 205 2.27 1.72 -20.08
N PHE A 206 3.21 2.30 -19.33
CA PHE A 206 2.87 2.95 -18.05
C PHE A 206 1.79 4.04 -18.21
N LYS A 207 1.97 4.99 -19.14
CA LYS A 207 1.01 6.08 -19.35
C LYS A 207 -0.33 5.60 -19.89
N GLU A 208 -0.31 4.67 -20.85
CA GLU A 208 -1.54 4.06 -21.40
C GLU A 208 -2.30 3.29 -20.31
N GLY A 209 -1.58 2.54 -19.49
CA GLY A 209 -2.13 1.79 -18.36
C GLY A 209 -2.75 2.68 -17.29
N GLU A 210 -2.15 3.84 -16.97
CA GLU A 210 -2.75 4.79 -16.03
C GLU A 210 -4.10 5.31 -16.53
N VAL A 211 -4.17 5.73 -17.80
CA VAL A 211 -5.41 6.22 -18.41
C VAL A 211 -6.46 5.11 -18.46
N LEU A 212 -6.06 3.90 -18.90
CA LEU A 212 -6.94 2.74 -18.96
C LEU A 212 -7.47 2.37 -17.58
N PHE A 213 -6.62 2.40 -16.55
CA PHE A 213 -7.01 2.10 -15.18
C PHE A 213 -8.04 3.10 -14.65
N ASP A 214 -7.80 4.40 -14.85
CA ASP A 214 -8.75 5.45 -14.46
C ASP A 214 -10.10 5.28 -15.19
N GLN A 215 -10.09 4.92 -16.47
CA GLN A 215 -11.31 4.62 -17.22
C GLN A 215 -12.05 3.41 -16.64
N ILE A 216 -11.35 2.29 -16.38
CA ILE A 216 -11.93 1.10 -15.76
C ILE A 216 -12.56 1.45 -14.41
N LEU A 217 -11.85 2.18 -13.54
CA LEU A 217 -12.35 2.59 -12.23
C LEU A 217 -13.60 3.47 -12.32
N SER A 218 -13.70 4.33 -13.35
CA SER A 218 -14.89 5.19 -13.55
C SER A 218 -16.18 4.39 -13.84
N THR A 219 -16.04 3.15 -14.29
CA THR A 219 -17.16 2.26 -14.65
C THR A 219 -17.61 1.38 -13.49
N PHE A 220 -16.81 1.31 -12.40
CA PHE A 220 -17.13 0.50 -11.24
C PHE A 220 -18.39 1.02 -10.54
N LYS A 221 -19.32 0.12 -10.24
CA LYS A 221 -20.57 0.41 -9.53
C LYS A 221 -20.95 -0.72 -8.58
N PHE A 222 -21.36 -0.38 -7.36
CA PHE A 222 -22.07 -1.34 -6.52
C PHE A 222 -23.48 -1.53 -7.06
N THR A 223 -23.93 -2.78 -7.22
CA THR A 223 -25.22 -3.08 -7.87
C THR A 223 -26.34 -3.47 -6.92
N GLN A 224 -26.03 -3.77 -5.65
CA GLN A 224 -26.98 -4.02 -4.55
C GLN A 224 -26.39 -3.61 -3.19
#